data_AF-A0A923G411-F1
#
_entry.id   AF-A0A923G411-F1
#
_cell.length_a   1.000
_cell.length_b   1.000
_cell.length_c   1.000
_cell.angle_alpha   90.00
_cell.angle_beta   90.00
_cell.angle_gamma   90.00
#
_symmetry.space_group_name_H-M   'P 1'
#
loop_
_entity.id
_entity.type
_entity.pdbx_description
1 polymer ?
#
loop_
_entity_poly.entity_id
_entity_poly.type
_entity_poly.pdbx_seq_one_letter_code
_entity_poly.pdbx_strand_id
1 'polypeptide(L)' 'TDQHGEMVWRADYQAWGQAQVRLSEAAQRRKLDTALRFQGQYLDVETGLHYNRYRYYDPQVGRFVSADPIG' A
#
# COMPACT_ATOMS: atom_id res chain seq x y z
N THR A 1 3.81 13.26 -7.03
CA THR A 1 3.86 13.95 -8.34
C THR A 1 5.30 14.05 -8.78
N ASP A 2 5.55 14.39 -10.03
CA ASP A 2 6.90 14.71 -10.49
C ASP A 2 7.26 16.19 -10.23
N GLN A 3 8.42 16.63 -10.71
CA GLN A 3 8.91 18.00 -10.58
C GLN A 3 8.06 19.06 -11.31
N HIS A 4 7.18 18.65 -12.23
CA HIS A 4 6.27 19.53 -12.95
C HIS A 4 4.86 19.53 -12.35
N GLY A 5 4.63 18.77 -11.28
CA GLY A 5 3.32 18.65 -10.63
C GLY A 5 2.43 17.57 -11.24
N GLU A 6 2.90 16.82 -12.23
CA GLU A 6 2.11 15.78 -12.87
C GLU A 6 1.93 14.58 -11.93
N MET A 7 0.75 13.98 -11.98
CA MET A 7 0.45 12.79 -11.19
C MET A 7 1.29 11.62 -11.72
N VAL A 8 2.12 11.04 -10.85
CA VAL A 8 2.94 9.85 -11.16
C VAL A 8 2.31 8.60 -10.55
N TRP A 9 1.86 8.74 -9.31
CA TRP A 9 1.29 7.68 -8.49
C TRP A 9 0.24 8.31 -7.57
N ARG A 10 -0.87 7.59 -7.37
CA ARG A 10 -1.93 7.92 -6.42
C ARG A 10 -2.50 6.63 -5.86
N ALA A 11 -2.83 6.60 -4.58
CA ALA A 11 -3.63 5.54 -3.98
C ALA A 11 -4.89 6.13 -3.36
N ASP A 12 -6.04 5.59 -3.77
CA ASP A 12 -7.32 5.84 -3.13
C ASP A 12 -7.61 4.66 -2.20
N TYR A 13 -7.93 4.93 -0.93
CA TYR A 13 -8.10 3.89 0.07
C TYR A 13 -9.56 3.76 0.49
N GLN A 14 -10.00 2.52 0.69
CA GLN A 14 -11.23 2.22 1.43
C GLN A 14 -11.02 2.41 2.94
N ALA A 15 -12.11 2.36 3.71
CA ALA A 15 -12.10 2.60 5.15
C ALA A 15 -11.06 1.75 5.92
N TRP A 16 -10.83 0.52 5.49
CA TRP A 16 -9.91 -0.44 6.14
C TRP A 16 -8.63 -0.71 5.35
N GLY A 17 -8.16 0.28 4.59
CA GLY A 17 -6.80 0.24 4.03
C GLY A 17 -6.63 -0.52 2.73
N GLN A 18 -7.69 -1.12 2.15
CA GLN A 18 -7.64 -1.61 0.78
C GLN A 18 -7.38 -0.45 -0.18
N ALA A 19 -6.27 -0.52 -0.91
CA ALA A 19 -5.80 0.54 -1.78
C ALA A 19 -6.11 0.23 -3.26
N GLN A 20 -6.66 1.21 -3.96
CA GLN A 20 -6.70 1.24 -5.42
C GLN A 20 -5.58 2.17 -5.91
N VAL A 21 -4.53 1.58 -6.48
CA VAL A 21 -3.37 2.33 -6.99
C VAL A 21 -3.63 2.74 -8.44
N ARG A 22 -3.40 4.02 -8.72
CA ARG A 22 -3.42 4.61 -10.06
C ARG A 22 -2.04 5.16 -10.38
N LEU A 23 -1.51 4.76 -11.53
CA LEU A 23 -0.21 5.16 -12.06
C LEU A 23 -0.41 5.97 -13.34
N SER A 24 0.46 6.94 -13.63
CA SER A 24 0.51 7.52 -14.96
C SER A 24 1.09 6.54 -15.98
N GLU A 25 0.83 6.75 -17.28
CA GLU A 25 1.40 5.90 -18.32
C GLU A 25 2.94 5.86 -18.27
N ALA A 26 3.57 7.00 -17.99
CA ALA A 26 5.02 7.07 -17.84
C ALA A 26 5.52 6.22 -16.67
N ALA A 27 4.80 6.24 -15.54
CA ALA A 27 5.12 5.42 -14.37
C ALA A 27 4.92 3.92 -14.66
N GLN A 28 3.84 3.55 -15.35
CA GLN A 28 3.60 2.17 -15.77
C GLN A 28 4.69 1.63 -16.70
N ARG A 29 5.08 2.40 -17.73
CA ARG A 29 6.15 2.01 -18.67
C ARG A 29 7.49 1.79 -17.97
N ARG A 30 7.76 2.59 -16.92
CA ARG A 30 8.98 2.50 -16.10
C ARG A 30 8.85 1.54 -14.92
N LYS A 31 7.69 0.89 -14.72
CA LYS A 31 7.36 0.05 -13.56
C LYS A 31 7.63 0.75 -12.22
N LEU A 32 7.35 2.05 -12.18
CA LEU A 32 7.42 2.87 -10.97
C LEU A 32 6.12 2.65 -10.17
N ASP A 33 6.20 1.82 -9.14
CA ASP A 33 5.15 1.66 -8.13
C ASP A 33 5.72 1.91 -6.74
N THR A 34 4.88 2.39 -5.83
CA THR A 34 5.22 2.68 -4.45
C THR A 34 4.60 1.60 -3.55
N ALA A 35 5.41 0.97 -2.72
CA ALA A 35 4.93 0.00 -1.74
C ALA A 35 4.21 0.66 -0.55
N LEU A 36 4.26 1.99 -0.40
CA LEU A 36 3.58 2.70 0.69
C LEU A 36 2.07 2.46 0.66
N ARG A 37 1.51 2.16 1.84
CA ARG A 37 0.07 1.99 2.07
C ARG A 37 -0.39 3.00 3.12
N PHE A 38 -1.33 2.62 3.98
CA PHE A 38 -1.72 3.42 5.15
C PHE A 38 -0.52 3.75 6.05
N GLN A 39 -0.75 4.65 7.02
CA GLN A 39 0.31 5.11 7.91
C GLN A 39 1.10 3.94 8.52
N GLY A 40 2.41 3.92 8.26
CA GLY A 40 3.32 2.87 8.75
C GLY A 40 3.22 1.52 8.04
N GLN A 41 2.45 1.41 6.96
CA GLN A 41 2.22 0.18 6.22
C GLN A 41 2.98 0.16 4.88
N TYR A 42 3.55 -1.00 4.56
CA TYR A 42 4.15 -1.29 3.26
C TYR A 42 3.51 -2.53 2.66
N LEU A 43 3.19 -2.51 1.36
CA LEU A 43 2.77 -3.71 0.64
C LEU A 43 3.94 -4.68 0.54
N ASP A 44 3.71 -5.89 1.02
CA ASP A 44 4.46 -7.06 0.63
C ASP A 44 3.81 -7.65 -0.63
N VAL A 45 4.53 -7.57 -1.75
CA VAL A 45 4.02 -7.98 -3.07
C VAL A 45 3.87 -9.50 -3.20
N GLU A 46 4.61 -10.28 -2.42
CA GLU A 46 4.55 -11.74 -2.47
C GLU A 46 3.27 -12.26 -1.83
N THR A 47 2.84 -11.63 -0.73
CA THR A 47 1.67 -12.06 0.05
C THR A 47 0.42 -11.22 -0.22
N GLY A 48 0.58 -10.00 -0.75
CA GLY A 48 -0.50 -9.03 -0.85
C GLY A 48 -0.87 -8.38 0.49
N LEU A 49 -0.20 -8.75 1.58
CA LEU A 49 -0.44 -8.22 2.92
C LEU A 49 0.33 -6.91 3.12
N HIS A 50 -0.13 -6.13 4.10
CA HIS A 50 0.51 -4.89 4.48
C HIS A 50 1.38 -5.14 5.71
N TYR A 51 2.70 -5.08 5.54
CA TYR A 51 3.64 -5.12 6.65
C TYR A 51 3.55 -3.84 7.47
N ASN A 52 3.27 -3.99 8.76
CA ASN A 52 3.23 -2.92 9.75
C ASN A 52 4.13 -3.31 10.94
N ARG A 53 5.42 -3.05 10.77
CA ARG A 53 6.52 -3.21 11.74
C ARG A 53 6.69 -4.62 12.36
N TYR A 54 5.72 -5.12 13.11
CA TYR A 54 5.76 -6.43 13.76
C TYR A 54 4.62 -7.35 13.36
N ARG A 55 3.68 -6.87 12.54
CA ARG A 55 2.50 -7.62 12.13
C ARG A 55 2.18 -7.39 10.67
N TYR A 56 1.57 -8.39 10.05
CA TYR A 56 0.97 -8.28 8.73
C TYR A 56 -0.52 -7.99 8.86
N TYR A 57 -0.97 -6.98 8.13
CA TYR A 57 -2.36 -6.55 8.06
C TYR A 57 -2.96 -7.01 6.72
N ASP A 58 -4.09 -7.69 6.77
CA ASP A 58 -4.88 -8.04 5.60
C ASP A 58 -5.89 -6.93 5.33
N PRO A 59 -5.71 -6.12 4.27
CA PRO A 59 -6.63 -5.04 3.94
C PRO A 59 -7.96 -5.52 3.33
N GLN A 60 -8.05 -6.76 2.84
CA GLN A 60 -9.29 -7.31 2.30
C GLN A 60 -10.27 -7.67 3.43
N VAL A 61 -9.74 -8.18 4.54
CA VAL A 61 -10.54 -8.53 5.74
C VAL A 61 -10.53 -7.41 6.78
N GLY A 62 -9.58 -6.48 6.68
CA GLY A 62 -9.46 -5.31 7.54
C GLY A 62 -8.86 -5.59 8.92
N ARG A 63 -7.96 -6.58 9.06
CA ARG A 63 -7.37 -6.98 10.36
C ARG A 63 -5.95 -7.51 10.27
N PHE A 64 -5.25 -7.57 11.40
CA PHE A 64 -3.99 -8.28 11.50
C PHE A 64 -4.20 -9.80 11.37
N VAL A 65 -3.28 -10.48 10.68
CA VAL A 65 -3.32 -11.93 10.49
C VAL A 65 -2.72 -12.71 11.68
N SER A 66 -2.10 -12.00 12.61
CA SER A 66 -1.54 -12.53 13.86
C SER A 66 -2.13 -11.84 15.08
N ALA A 67 -2.08 -12.54 16.22
CA ALA A 67 -2.41 -11.97 17.52
C ALA A 67 -1.50 -10.78 17.85
N ASP A 68 -1.96 -9.93 18.76
CA ASP A 68 -1.14 -8.83 19.25
C ASP A 68 0.02 -9.38 20.10
N PRO A 69 1.30 -9.09 19.77
CA PRO A 69 2.44 -9.61 20.51
C PRO A 69 2.57 -9.05 21.94
N ILE A 70 1.82 -8.01 22.29
CA ILE A 70 1.74 -7.47 23.66
C ILE A 70 0.39 -7.77 24.34
N GLY A 71 -0.39 -8.69 23.77
CA GLY A 71 -1.63 -9.20 24.34
C GLY A 71 -1.41 -10.10 25.55
#